data_AF-A0A8C2K0C5-F1
#
_entry.id   AF-A0A8C2K0C5-F1
#
_cell.length_a   1.000
_cell.length_b   1.000
_cell.length_c   1.000
_cell.angle_alpha   90.00
_cell.angle_beta   90.00
_cell.angle_gamma   90.00
#
_symmetry.space_group_name_H-M   'P 1'
#
loop_
_entity.id
_entity.type
_entity.pdbx_description
1 polymer ?
#
loop_
_entity_poly.entity_id
_entity_poly.type
_entity_poly.pdbx_seq_one_letter_code
_entity_poly.pdbx_strand_id
1 'polypeptide(L)'
;MVIAHEKTVSGTEGGSVTLHNETEIQKDDLVLWMFGPEDSLIARGEINKAIFSTSFSTSFSTEGKFRNKLNLDDQTASLTITNSTTEHSGVYKLLIISSRETKYKRFKVTIRGSERIPDFGAEQEGIPLMLISNS
;
A
#
# COMPACT_ATOMS: atom_id res chain seq x y z
N MET A 1 13.32 -16.22 -16.30
CA MET A 1 12.67 -15.19 -15.43
C MET A 1 12.67 -15.76 -14.01
N VAL A 2 13.43 -15.17 -13.10
CA VAL A 2 13.50 -15.61 -11.69
C VAL A 2 12.59 -14.70 -10.88
N ILE A 3 11.58 -15.25 -10.21
CA ILE A 3 10.76 -14.49 -9.28
C ILE A 3 11.59 -14.29 -8.02
N ALA A 4 11.97 -13.03 -7.72
CA ALA A 4 12.49 -12.70 -6.40
C ALA A 4 11.36 -12.91 -5.38
N HIS A 5 11.66 -13.65 -4.31
CA HIS A 5 10.86 -13.94 -3.12
C HIS A 5 9.61 -13.08 -2.91
N GLU A 6 8.45 -13.71 -2.70
CA GLU A 6 7.22 -13.01 -2.30
C GLU A 6 7.41 -12.36 -0.92
N LYS A 7 7.20 -11.04 -0.83
CA LYS A 7 7.28 -10.30 0.44
C LYS A 7 5.87 -10.01 0.95
N THR A 8 5.56 -10.44 2.17
CA THR A 8 4.28 -10.11 2.82
C THR A 8 4.42 -8.83 3.64
N VAL A 9 3.46 -7.93 3.52
CA VAL A 9 3.39 -6.67 4.25
C VAL A 9 2.00 -6.54 4.87
N SER A 10 1.92 -6.18 6.15
CA SER A 10 0.66 -5.97 6.86
C SER A 10 0.48 -4.53 7.26
N GLY A 11 -0.77 -4.06 7.30
CA GLY A 11 -1.13 -2.75 7.82
C GLY A 11 -2.49 -2.77 8.51
N THR A 12 -2.85 -1.62 9.08
CA THR A 12 -4.16 -1.38 9.69
C THR A 12 -4.92 -0.36 8.86
N GLU A 13 -6.23 -0.52 8.81
CA GLU A 13 -7.13 0.46 8.19
C GLU A 13 -6.94 1.87 8.77
N GLY A 14 -7.02 2.88 7.92
CA GLY A 14 -6.67 4.27 8.20
C GLY A 14 -5.16 4.55 8.22
N GLY A 15 -4.31 3.52 8.34
CA GLY A 15 -2.85 3.65 8.37
C GLY A 15 -2.20 3.75 6.99
N SER A 16 -0.87 3.85 6.99
CA SER A 16 -0.04 3.77 5.78
C SER A 16 0.71 2.44 5.69
N VAL A 17 0.94 1.98 4.47
CA VAL A 17 1.74 0.77 4.18
C VAL A 17 2.72 1.08 3.07
N THR A 18 3.99 0.75 3.27
CA THR A 18 5.06 0.97 2.30
C THR A 18 5.62 -0.35 1.79
N LEU A 19 5.65 -0.48 0.46
CA LEU A 19 6.24 -1.59 -0.27
C LEU A 19 7.67 -1.20 -0.67
N HIS A 20 8.61 -1.54 0.21
CA HIS A 20 10.01 -1.17 0.02
C HIS A 20 10.66 -1.91 -1.15
N ASN A 21 11.19 -1.14 -2.09
CA ASN A 21 12.14 -1.64 -3.06
C ASN A 21 13.57 -1.44 -2.54
N GLU A 22 14.22 -2.55 -2.18
CA GLU A 22 15.60 -2.56 -1.66
C GLU A 22 16.67 -2.43 -2.75
N THR A 23 16.28 -2.27 -4.01
CA THR A 23 17.20 -2.24 -5.13
C THR A 23 17.35 -0.82 -5.64
N GLU A 24 18.61 -0.37 -5.80
CA GLU A 24 18.90 0.92 -6.40
C GLU A 24 18.37 0.99 -7.85
N ILE A 25 17.67 2.09 -8.15
CA ILE A 25 17.19 2.42 -9.49
C ILE A 25 18.28 3.15 -10.28
N GLN A 26 18.39 2.86 -11.57
CA GLN A 26 19.37 3.47 -12.47
C GLN A 26 18.75 4.57 -13.33
N LYS A 27 19.63 5.28 -14.05
CA LYS A 27 19.21 6.27 -15.05
C LYS A 27 18.46 5.54 -16.17
N ASP A 28 17.36 6.13 -16.62
CA ASP A 28 16.50 5.65 -17.71
C ASP A 28 15.71 4.37 -17.34
N ASP A 29 15.62 4.03 -16.06
CA ASP A 29 14.75 2.96 -15.58
C ASP A 29 13.28 3.36 -15.66
N LEU A 30 12.47 2.43 -16.19
CA LEU A 30 11.02 2.51 -16.15
C LEU A 30 10.48 1.68 -14.99
N VAL A 31 9.78 2.33 -14.06
CA VAL A 31 9.16 1.73 -12.88
C VAL A 31 7.67 1.58 -13.10
N LEU A 32 7.15 0.37 -12.95
CA LEU A 32 5.73 0.05 -13.05
C LEU A 32 5.25 -0.68 -11.80
N TRP A 33 4.22 -0.15 -11.17
CA TRP A 33 3.49 -0.80 -10.09
C TRP A 33 2.12 -1.25 -10.58
N MET A 34 1.82 -2.52 -10.38
CA MET A 34 0.57 -3.15 -10.79
C MET A 34 -0.12 -3.82 -9.61
N PHE A 35 -1.45 -3.89 -9.68
CA PHE A 35 -2.30 -4.45 -8.62
C PHE A 35 -3.23 -5.54 -9.16
N GLY A 36 -3.39 -6.59 -8.35
CA GLY A 36 -4.40 -7.62 -8.57
C GLY A 36 -4.01 -8.69 -9.60
N PRO A 37 -4.94 -9.60 -9.92
CA PRO A 37 -4.70 -10.67 -10.89
C PRO A 37 -4.64 -10.18 -12.34
N GLU A 38 -5.29 -9.05 -12.64
CA GLU A 38 -5.35 -8.44 -13.98
C GLU A 38 -4.16 -7.52 -14.28
N ASP A 39 -3.21 -7.37 -13.35
CA ASP A 39 -2.03 -6.52 -13.52
C ASP A 39 -2.37 -5.06 -13.88
N SER A 40 -3.44 -4.55 -13.25
CA SER A 40 -3.88 -3.17 -13.44
C SER A 40 -2.77 -2.21 -13.01
N LEU A 41 -2.29 -1.37 -13.93
CA LEU A 41 -1.27 -0.36 -13.65
C LEU A 41 -1.83 0.68 -12.67
N ILE A 42 -1.16 0.87 -11.54
CA ILE A 42 -1.58 1.82 -10.50
C ILE A 42 -0.60 2.98 -10.33
N ALA A 43 0.68 2.79 -10.63
CA ALA A 43 1.65 3.86 -10.65
C ALA A 43 2.76 3.59 -11.65
N ARG A 44 3.26 4.67 -12.26
CA ARG A 44 4.38 4.67 -13.20
C ARG A 44 5.37 5.76 -12.81
N GLY A 45 6.65 5.44 -12.86
CA GLY A 45 7.75 6.38 -12.73
C GLY A 45 8.74 6.23 -13.88
N GLU A 46 9.12 7.32 -14.51
CA GLU A 46 10.26 7.35 -15.44
C GLU A 46 11.41 8.12 -14.78
N ILE A 47 12.54 7.44 -14.57
CA ILE A 47 13.67 8.01 -13.82
C ILE A 47 14.68 8.62 -14.80
N ASN A 48 14.70 9.94 -14.94
CA ASN A 48 15.75 10.63 -15.69
C ASN A 48 16.75 11.32 -14.74
N LYS A 49 17.72 10.53 -14.25
CA LYS A 49 18.79 11.05 -13.37
C LYS A 49 19.67 12.13 -14.03
N ALA A 50 19.73 12.22 -15.37
CA ALA A 50 20.57 13.22 -16.03
C ALA A 50 20.01 14.65 -15.89
N ILE A 51 18.71 14.79 -15.67
CA ILE A 51 18.05 16.09 -15.43
C ILE A 51 17.41 16.16 -14.04
N PHE A 52 17.74 15.22 -13.14
CA PHE A 52 17.11 15.05 -11.82
C PHE A 52 15.57 15.13 -11.88
N SER A 53 14.99 14.60 -12.96
CA SER A 53 13.55 14.65 -13.16
C SER A 53 13.01 13.24 -13.06
N THR A 54 12.05 13.07 -12.17
CA THR A 54 11.21 11.89 -12.13
C THR A 54 9.80 12.30 -12.45
N SER A 55 9.24 11.75 -13.52
CA SER A 55 7.84 11.97 -13.86
C SER A 55 7.00 10.87 -13.24
N PHE A 56 6.05 11.27 -12.40
CA PHE A 56 5.11 10.36 -11.76
C PHE A 56 3.74 10.54 -12.33
N SER A 57 3.14 9.43 -12.71
CA SER A 57 1.74 9.38 -13.05
C SER A 57 1.11 8.18 -12.36
N THR A 58 0.11 8.46 -11.54
CA THR A 58 -0.92 7.48 -11.21
C THR A 58 -1.73 7.27 -12.48
N SER A 59 -1.87 6.02 -12.92
CA SER A 59 -2.62 5.66 -14.12
C SER A 59 -4.03 6.29 -14.14
N PHE A 60 -4.60 6.57 -15.30
CA PHE A 60 -6.02 6.95 -15.41
C PHE A 60 -6.97 5.90 -14.78
N SER A 61 -6.52 4.65 -14.64
CA SER A 61 -7.23 3.59 -13.90
C SER A 61 -7.10 3.68 -12.38
N THR A 62 -6.46 4.72 -11.83
CA THR A 62 -6.47 5.03 -10.39
C THR A 62 -7.72 5.78 -9.93
N GLU A 63 -8.68 5.99 -10.83
CA GLU A 63 -10.05 6.29 -10.42
C GLU A 63 -10.60 5.14 -9.55
N GLY A 64 -11.30 5.50 -8.47
CA GLY A 64 -11.79 4.54 -7.47
C GLY A 64 -10.87 4.44 -6.25
N LYS A 65 -10.60 3.21 -5.78
CA LYS A 65 -10.03 2.97 -4.44
C LYS A 65 -8.64 3.59 -4.20
N PHE A 66 -7.81 3.72 -5.24
CA PHE A 66 -6.44 4.25 -5.11
C PHE A 66 -6.33 5.78 -5.28
N ARG A 67 -7.45 6.46 -5.54
CA ARG A 67 -7.47 7.90 -5.78
C ARG A 67 -6.87 8.66 -4.60
N ASN A 68 -5.82 9.45 -4.87
CA ASN A 68 -5.09 10.26 -3.89
C ASN A 68 -4.49 9.46 -2.71
N LYS A 69 -4.30 8.14 -2.85
CA LYS A 69 -3.74 7.27 -1.80
C LYS A 69 -2.37 6.71 -2.12
N LEU A 70 -1.88 6.87 -3.35
CA LEU A 70 -0.60 6.33 -3.77
C LEU A 70 0.47 7.41 -3.79
N ASN A 71 1.63 7.09 -3.20
CA ASN A 71 2.84 7.89 -3.28
C ASN A 71 4.00 6.99 -3.71
N LEU A 72 4.73 7.37 -4.76
CA LEU A 72 5.89 6.65 -5.27
C LEU A 72 7.15 7.45 -4.93
N ASP A 73 8.05 6.84 -4.16
CA ASP A 73 9.32 7.43 -3.78
C ASP A 73 10.29 7.49 -4.98
N ASP A 74 10.88 8.65 -5.22
CA ASP A 74 11.66 8.94 -6.43
C ASP A 74 13.11 8.49 -6.40
N GLN A 75 13.60 8.10 -5.22
CA GLN A 75 14.95 7.60 -5.03
C GLN A 75 15.00 6.07 -5.03
N THR A 76 13.98 5.45 -4.46
CA THR A 76 13.94 4.01 -4.22
C THR A 76 12.90 3.29 -5.07
N ALA A 77 11.96 4.00 -5.70
CA ALA A 77 10.78 3.41 -6.35
C ALA A 77 9.86 2.61 -5.40
N SER A 78 9.94 2.90 -4.09
CA SER A 78 9.04 2.31 -3.10
C SER A 78 7.64 2.91 -3.19
N LEU A 79 6.61 2.06 -3.16
CA LEU A 79 5.21 2.51 -3.22
C LEU A 79 4.63 2.59 -1.80
N THR A 80 4.09 3.74 -1.44
CA THR A 80 3.34 3.94 -0.20
C THR A 80 1.86 4.10 -0.49
N ILE A 81 1.04 3.34 0.22
CA ILE A 81 -0.42 3.42 0.22
C ILE A 81 -0.81 4.15 1.51
N THR A 82 -1.36 5.35 1.41
CA THR A 82 -1.83 6.16 2.55
C THR A 82 -3.32 5.98 2.79
N ASN A 83 -3.76 6.17 4.04
CA ASN A 83 -5.16 6.02 4.44
C ASN A 83 -5.77 4.72 3.88
N SER A 84 -5.07 3.62 4.13
CA SER A 84 -5.36 2.29 3.60
C SER A 84 -6.66 1.74 4.19
N THR A 85 -7.30 0.84 3.46
CA THR A 85 -8.57 0.18 3.82
C THR A 85 -8.45 -1.30 3.45
N THR A 86 -9.38 -2.13 3.91
CA THR A 86 -9.37 -3.57 3.59
C THR A 86 -9.38 -3.84 2.08
N GLU A 87 -9.99 -2.96 1.27
CA GLU A 87 -10.00 -3.01 -0.21
C GLU A 87 -8.62 -2.87 -0.87
N HIS A 88 -7.63 -2.34 -0.15
CA HIS A 88 -6.25 -2.23 -0.60
C HIS A 88 -5.44 -3.50 -0.34
N SER A 89 -6.03 -4.52 0.30
CA SER A 89 -5.40 -5.83 0.42
C SER A 89 -5.31 -6.50 -0.94
N GLY A 90 -4.23 -7.24 -1.19
CA GLY A 90 -4.04 -7.97 -2.44
C GLY A 90 -2.59 -8.13 -2.83
N VAL A 91 -2.40 -8.58 -4.07
CA VAL A 91 -1.06 -8.78 -4.66
C VAL A 91 -0.67 -7.52 -5.41
N TYR A 92 0.54 -7.05 -5.15
CA TYR A 92 1.20 -5.97 -5.85
C TYR A 92 2.42 -6.50 -6.58
N LYS A 93 2.67 -5.99 -7.77
CA LYS A 93 3.81 -6.37 -8.61
C LYS A 93 4.59 -5.12 -8.99
N LEU A 94 5.90 -5.19 -8.83
CA LEU A 94 6.84 -4.16 -9.25
C LEU A 94 7.66 -4.68 -10.41
N LEU A 95 7.64 -3.96 -11.53
CA LEU A 95 8.55 -4.16 -12.65
C LEU A 95 9.47 -2.95 -12.75
N ILE A 96 10.78 -3.20 -12.83
CA ILE A 96 11.78 -2.19 -13.15
C ILE A 96 12.43 -2.64 -14.45
N ILE A 97 12.18 -1.90 -15.53
CA ILE A 97 12.67 -2.19 -16.87
C ILE A 97 13.84 -1.26 -17.14
N SER A 98 15.00 -1.85 -17.41
CA SER A 98 16.21 -1.15 -17.82
C SER A 98 16.69 -1.69 -19.17
N SER A 99 17.69 -1.03 -19.76
CA SER A 99 18.33 -1.52 -20.99
C SER A 99 19.08 -2.84 -20.82
N ARG A 100 19.48 -3.18 -19.58
CA ARG A 100 20.28 -4.38 -19.28
C ARG A 100 19.43 -5.55 -18.84
N GLU A 101 18.47 -5.28 -17.97
CA GLU A 101 17.63 -6.30 -17.35
C GLU A 101 16.28 -5.75 -16.90
N THR A 102 15.31 -6.65 -16.81
CA THR A 102 14.03 -6.40 -16.16
C THR A 102 14.00 -7.10 -14.81
N LYS A 103 13.81 -6.32 -13.74
CA LYS A 103 13.62 -6.84 -12.38
C LYS A 103 12.15 -6.96 -12.08
N TYR A 104 11.77 -8.03 -11.40
CA TYR A 104 10.40 -8.30 -10.99
C TYR A 104 10.35 -8.61 -9.49
N LYS A 105 9.43 -7.96 -8.78
CA LYS A 105 9.13 -8.24 -7.36
C LYS A 105 7.64 -8.37 -7.14
N ARG A 106 7.27 -9.23 -6.19
CA ARG A 106 5.88 -9.48 -5.81
C ARG A 106 5.68 -9.27 -4.31
N PHE A 107 4.65 -8.50 -3.98
CA PHE A 107 4.27 -8.21 -2.61
C PHE A 107 2.85 -8.67 -2.34
N LYS A 108 2.61 -9.21 -1.15
CA LYS A 108 1.27 -9.53 -0.65
C LYS A 108 0.93 -8.58 0.48
N VAL A 109 -0.09 -7.75 0.28
CA VAL A 109 -0.55 -6.77 1.28
C VAL A 109 -1.79 -7.29 1.98
N THR A 110 -1.80 -7.20 3.31
CA THR A 110 -2.97 -7.51 4.14
C THR A 110 -3.27 -6.32 5.06
N ILE A 111 -4.43 -5.69 4.87
CA ILE A 111 -4.92 -4.61 5.73
C ILE A 111 -5.96 -5.18 6.68
N ARG A 112 -5.75 -5.02 7.98
CA ARG A 112 -6.70 -5.40 9.02
C ARG A 112 -7.66 -4.23 9.24
N GLY A 113 -8.96 -4.50 9.20
CA GLY A 113 -9.98 -3.50 9.52
C GLY A 113 -9.82 -2.99 10.95
N SER A 114 -10.16 -1.73 11.19
CA SER A 114 -10.22 -1.24 12.57
C SER A 114 -11.40 -1.92 13.25
N GLU A 115 -11.14 -2.53 14.40
CA GLU A 115 -12.21 -3.08 15.23
C GLU A 115 -13.02 -1.87 15.72
N ARG A 116 -14.18 -1.63 15.09
CA ARG A 116 -15.15 -0.68 15.62
C ARG A 116 -15.57 -1.25 16.96
N ILE A 117 -14.99 -0.75 18.05
CA ILE A 117 -15.55 -0.94 19.38
C ILE A 117 -17.00 -0.44 19.24
N PRO A 118 -18.01 -1.31 19.40
CA PRO A 118 -19.39 -0.85 19.43
C PRO A 118 -19.45 0.23 20.49
N ASP A 119 -19.87 1.43 20.09
CA ASP A 119 -20.19 2.48 21.03
C ASP A 119 -21.38 1.95 21.83
N PHE A 120 -21.08 1.29 22.95
CA PHE A 120 -22.07 1.03 23.99
C PHE A 120 -22.39 2.40 24.53
N GLY A 121 -23.38 3.03 23.89
CA GLY A 121 -23.81 4.39 24.18
C GLY A 121 -23.88 4.58 25.68
N ALA A 122 -23.30 5.68 26.16
CA ALA A 122 -23.40 6.07 27.54
C ALA A 122 -24.89 6.26 27.90
N GLU A 123 -25.54 5.20 28.39
CA GLU A 123 -26.67 5.31 29.30
C GLU A 123 -26.11 5.90 30.60
N GLN A 124 -25.98 7.23 30.64
CA GLN A 124 -26.17 7.95 31.88
C GLN A 124 -27.67 7.92 32.19
N GLU A 125 -28.15 6.86 32.84
CA GLU A 125 -29.31 6.91 33.74
C GLU A 125 -29.17 5.75 34.74
N GLY A 126 -28.75 6.09 35.97
CA GLY A 126 -28.92 5.24 37.16
C GLY A 126 -28.07 3.97 37.23
N ILE A 127 -26.93 4.03 37.92
CA ILE A 127 -26.31 2.85 38.51
C ILE A 127 -27.29 2.30 39.58
N PRO A 128 -27.88 1.10 39.47
CA PRO A 128 -28.46 0.47 40.63
C PRO A 128 -27.30 -0.08 41.46
N LEU A 129 -27.13 0.43 42.68
CA LEU A 129 -26.32 -0.23 43.71
C LEU A 129 -26.87 -1.65 43.89
N MET A 130 -26.22 -2.65 43.28
CA MET A 130 -26.45 -4.03 43.67
C MET A 130 -25.96 -4.19 45.11
N LEU A 131 -26.91 -4.20 46.04
CA LEU A 131 -26.72 -4.70 47.39
C LEU A 131 -26.34 -6.18 47.29
N ILE A 132 -25.07 -6.51 47.47
CA ILE A 132 -24.67 -7.87 47.83
C ILE A 132 -25.01 -8.06 49.32
N SER A 133 -26.19 -8.61 49.58
CA SER A 133 -26.46 -9.29 50.85
C SER A 133 -25.66 -10.59 50.86
N ASN A 134 -24.68 -10.70 51.74
CA ASN A 134 -24.19 -12.02 52.16
C ASN A 134 -24.92 -12.40 53.45
N SER A 135 -25.55 -13.57 53.41
CA SER A 135 -26.15 -14.27 54.55
C SER A 135 -25.09 -14.75 55.54
#